data_AF-A0A811UKC8-F1
#
_entry.id   AF-A0A811UKC8-F1
#
_cell.length_a   1.000
_cell.length_b   1.000
_cell.length_c   1.000
_cell.angle_alpha   90.00
_cell.angle_beta   90.00
_cell.angle_gamma   90.00
#
_symmetry.space_group_name_H-M   'P 1'
#
loop_
_entity.id
_entity.type
_entity.pdbx_description
1 polymer ?
#
loop_
_entity_poly.entity_id
_entity_poly.type
_entity_poly.pdbx_seq_one_letter_code
_entity_poly.pdbx_strand_id
1 'polypeptide(L)'
;MTANCWLTILATLFCTQLSTSVGVEAVQQTSQELKAFIERVEDLVLNTTDRALIITRNVYLNISKEMPPTLLQSTNQTMRDYICQVNEALDGATYTNFTLKRKLLRQFKLNNLHIELLRRQLAPLQPEFNFQLISDEFYKSQKNITEFDNLYVHFMREFAVASQQLWDQLSEPTVEEQQEMLELLDEISKEQELREKDKLYDEFIAMFLFKIPEDELQAKELY
;
A
#
# COMPACT_ATOMS: atom_id res chain seq x y z
N MET A 1 -63.02 -26.24 -61.33
CA MET A 1 -63.34 -25.01 -60.58
C MET A 1 -62.05 -24.51 -59.94
N THR A 2 -61.40 -23.55 -60.60
CA THR A 2 -61.05 -22.19 -60.08
C THR A 2 -59.95 -22.22 -59.00
N ALA A 3 -58.68 -21.96 -59.37
CA ALA A 3 -58.02 -20.62 -59.51
C ALA A 3 -57.39 -20.17 -58.16
N ASN A 4 -56.05 -20.01 -58.08
CA ASN A 4 -55.32 -18.71 -58.03
C ASN A 4 -55.80 -17.78 -56.90
N CYS A 5 -55.02 -17.12 -56.02
CA CYS A 5 -53.61 -16.75 -55.98
C CYS A 5 -53.39 -15.74 -54.82
N TRP A 6 -52.16 -15.65 -54.25
CA TRP A 6 -51.54 -14.53 -53.46
C TRP A 6 -52.19 -14.14 -52.10
N LEU A 7 -51.50 -13.81 -51.00
CA LEU A 7 -50.30 -12.98 -50.83
C LEU A 7 -49.39 -13.40 -49.64
N THR A 8 -48.08 -13.24 -49.93
CA THR A 8 -46.91 -12.93 -49.09
C THR A 8 -47.08 -11.97 -47.92
N ILE A 9 -46.37 -12.23 -46.80
CA ILE A 9 -45.45 -11.33 -46.05
C ILE A 9 -44.40 -12.25 -45.38
N LEU A 10 -43.12 -12.32 -45.81
CA LEU A 10 -41.94 -11.53 -45.36
C LEU A 10 -41.74 -11.60 -43.83
N ALA A 11 -40.58 -11.83 -43.22
CA ALA A 11 -39.18 -11.79 -43.62
C ALA A 11 -38.38 -12.56 -42.52
N THR A 12 -37.48 -13.47 -42.87
CA THR A 12 -36.00 -13.31 -42.85
C THR A 12 -35.29 -13.63 -41.52
N LEU A 13 -34.19 -14.40 -41.69
CA LEU A 13 -32.95 -14.43 -40.89
C LEU A 13 -32.91 -15.32 -39.65
N PHE A 14 -32.75 -16.63 -39.88
CA PHE A 14 -31.77 -17.41 -39.11
C PHE A 14 -30.67 -17.85 -40.08
N CYS A 15 -29.69 -16.97 -40.28
CA CYS A 15 -28.41 -17.34 -40.85
C CYS A 15 -27.31 -16.93 -39.86
N THR A 16 -26.36 -17.85 -39.71
CA THR A 16 -25.05 -17.70 -39.07
C THR A 16 -25.04 -17.47 -37.55
N GLN A 17 -25.19 -18.56 -36.80
CA GLN A 17 -24.38 -18.75 -35.60
C GLN A 17 -22.92 -18.89 -36.06
N LEU A 18 -22.18 -17.79 -36.03
CA LEU A 18 -20.72 -17.82 -36.03
C LEU A 18 -20.23 -16.97 -34.85
N SER A 19 -19.61 -17.67 -33.89
CA SER A 19 -18.49 -17.19 -33.08
C SER A 19 -18.72 -16.02 -32.10
N THR A 20 -19.22 -16.33 -30.90
CA THR A 20 -19.18 -15.45 -29.70
C THR A 20 -18.27 -16.00 -28.60
N SER A 21 -17.18 -16.70 -28.92
CA SER A 21 -16.20 -17.16 -27.90
C SER A 21 -15.15 -16.10 -27.53
N VAL A 22 -14.82 -15.17 -28.45
CA VAL A 22 -13.75 -14.18 -28.24
C VAL A 22 -14.11 -13.17 -27.15
N GLY A 23 -15.39 -12.79 -27.03
CA GLY A 23 -15.84 -11.79 -26.05
C GLY A 23 -15.91 -12.29 -24.60
N VAL A 24 -16.10 -13.59 -24.38
CA VAL A 24 -16.16 -14.16 -23.02
C VAL A 24 -14.76 -14.47 -22.51
N GLU A 25 -13.87 -14.98 -23.37
CA GLU A 25 -12.47 -15.24 -23.03
C GLU A 25 -11.70 -13.94 -22.74
N ALA A 26 -11.93 -12.86 -23.51
CA ALA A 26 -11.29 -11.57 -23.26
C ALA A 26 -11.72 -10.94 -21.92
N VAL A 27 -13.02 -10.92 -21.61
CA VAL A 27 -13.52 -10.39 -20.32
C VAL A 27 -13.02 -11.23 -19.13
N GLN A 28 -12.97 -12.56 -19.30
CA GLN A 28 -12.49 -13.45 -18.25
C GLN A 28 -10.96 -13.34 -18.05
N GLN A 29 -10.19 -13.13 -19.12
CA GLN A 29 -8.75 -12.91 -19.06
C GLN A 29 -8.40 -11.57 -18.42
N THR A 30 -9.09 -10.49 -18.78
CA THR A 30 -8.79 -9.17 -18.19
C THR A 30 -9.20 -9.09 -16.71
N SER A 31 -10.22 -9.84 -16.29
CA SER A 31 -10.52 -10.05 -14.86
C SER A 31 -9.39 -10.78 -14.11
N GLN A 32 -8.64 -11.66 -14.77
CA GLN A 32 -7.49 -12.36 -14.17
C GLN A 32 -6.27 -11.44 -14.05
N GLU A 33 -6.00 -10.60 -15.03
CA GLU A 33 -4.86 -9.66 -15.04
C GLU A 33 -5.01 -8.63 -13.91
N LEU A 34 -6.21 -8.03 -13.78
CA LEU A 34 -6.51 -7.10 -12.69
C LEU A 34 -6.40 -7.79 -11.32
N LYS A 35 -6.94 -9.01 -11.18
CA LYS A 35 -6.84 -9.77 -9.94
C LYS A 35 -5.38 -10.08 -9.58
N ALA A 36 -4.57 -10.50 -10.55
CA ALA A 36 -3.15 -10.77 -10.34
C ALA A 36 -2.38 -9.51 -9.94
N PHE A 37 -2.72 -8.36 -10.52
CA PHE A 37 -2.18 -7.06 -10.12
C PHE A 37 -2.53 -6.74 -8.65
N ILE A 38 -3.80 -6.83 -8.27
CA ILE A 38 -4.25 -6.55 -6.89
C ILE A 38 -3.55 -7.48 -5.90
N GLU A 39 -3.52 -8.79 -6.16
CA GLU A 39 -2.85 -9.77 -5.29
C GLU A 39 -1.36 -9.46 -5.13
N ARG A 40 -0.68 -9.08 -6.22
CA ARG A 40 0.74 -8.70 -6.18
C ARG A 40 0.99 -7.44 -5.37
N VAL A 41 0.17 -6.40 -5.55
CA VAL A 41 0.35 -5.14 -4.82
C VAL A 41 -0.03 -5.31 -3.35
N GLU A 42 -1.06 -6.10 -3.05
CA GLU A 42 -1.42 -6.45 -1.67
C GLU A 42 -0.25 -7.14 -0.95
N ASP A 43 0.35 -8.15 -1.56
CA ASP A 43 1.53 -8.85 -1.03
C ASP A 43 2.72 -7.90 -0.87
N LEU A 44 2.96 -7.02 -1.85
CA LEU A 44 4.00 -5.99 -1.77
C LEU A 44 3.80 -5.08 -0.56
N VAL A 45 2.57 -4.59 -0.34
CA VAL A 45 2.23 -3.71 0.79
C VAL A 45 2.40 -4.44 2.12
N LEU A 46 1.89 -5.67 2.24
CA LEU A 46 2.02 -6.47 3.47
C LEU A 46 3.48 -6.77 3.80
N ASN A 47 4.26 -7.25 2.81
CA ASN A 47 5.67 -7.57 3.00
C ASN A 47 6.51 -6.33 3.33
N THR A 48 6.22 -5.20 2.69
CA THR A 48 6.88 -3.92 3.00
C THR A 48 6.57 -3.49 4.43
N THR A 49 5.30 -3.61 4.84
CA THR A 49 4.86 -3.26 6.19
C THR A 49 5.53 -4.15 7.25
N ASP A 50 5.65 -5.45 6.99
CA ASP A 50 6.31 -6.40 7.90
C ASP A 50 7.80 -6.10 8.06
N ARG A 51 8.49 -5.82 6.95
CA ARG A 51 9.88 -5.38 6.99
C ARG A 51 10.04 -4.09 7.77
N ALA A 52 9.14 -3.11 7.57
CA ALA A 52 9.16 -1.87 8.32
C ALA A 52 9.03 -2.11 9.83
N LEU A 53 8.11 -2.97 10.27
CA LEU A 53 7.95 -3.34 11.67
C LEU A 53 9.15 -4.09 12.26
N ILE A 54 9.78 -4.95 11.47
CA ILE A 54 11.02 -5.62 11.89
C ILE A 54 12.12 -4.59 12.16
N ILE A 55 12.26 -3.59 11.29
CA ILE A 55 13.25 -2.52 11.46
C ILE A 55 12.94 -1.70 12.72
N THR A 56 11.69 -1.27 12.94
CA THR A 56 11.33 -0.49 14.15
C THR A 56 11.58 -1.26 15.44
N ARG A 57 11.24 -2.56 15.48
CA ARG A 57 11.56 -3.44 16.61
C ARG A 57 13.07 -3.49 16.87
N ASN A 58 13.87 -3.63 15.81
CA ASN A 58 15.33 -3.69 15.91
C ASN A 58 15.93 -2.38 16.43
N VAL A 59 15.33 -1.22 16.10
CA VAL A 59 15.72 0.07 16.69
C VAL A 59 15.59 0.02 18.21
N TYR A 60 14.44 -0.40 18.76
CA TYR A 60 14.25 -0.47 20.21
C TYR A 60 15.13 -1.51 20.91
N LEU A 61 15.39 -2.65 20.24
CA LEU A 61 16.32 -3.65 20.78
C LEU A 61 17.75 -3.10 20.92
N ASN A 62 18.18 -2.21 20.04
CA ASN A 62 19.55 -1.70 20.01
C ASN A 62 19.73 -0.39 20.77
N ILE A 63 18.77 0.53 20.70
CA ILE A 63 18.90 1.88 21.27
C ILE A 63 19.01 1.88 22.80
N SER A 64 18.49 0.85 23.46
CA SER A 64 18.61 0.68 24.92
C SER A 64 20.07 0.67 25.41
N LYS A 65 21.03 0.30 24.54
CA LYS A 65 22.47 0.30 24.83
C LYS A 65 23.08 1.69 24.84
N GLU A 66 22.44 2.64 24.17
CA GLU A 66 22.91 4.02 24.00
C GLU A 66 22.22 4.99 24.98
N MET A 67 21.15 4.53 25.65
CA MET A 67 20.39 5.32 26.61
C MET A 67 21.06 5.43 27.99
N PRO A 68 21.12 6.63 28.60
CA PRO A 68 21.51 6.78 30.00
C PRO A 68 20.59 5.99 30.95
N PRO A 69 21.07 5.52 32.12
CA PRO A 69 20.29 4.67 33.01
C PRO A 69 18.93 5.24 33.43
N THR A 70 18.88 6.53 33.72
CA THR A 70 17.65 7.22 34.12
C THR A 70 16.63 7.29 32.99
N LEU A 71 17.08 7.61 31.78
CA LEU A 71 16.21 7.62 30.60
C LEU A 71 15.73 6.22 30.24
N LEU A 72 16.64 5.23 30.26
CA LEU A 72 16.31 3.84 30.01
C LEU A 72 15.24 3.35 31.00
N GLN A 73 15.38 3.65 32.29
CA GLN A 73 14.36 3.28 33.29
C GLN A 73 12.98 3.86 32.96
N SER A 74 12.93 5.11 32.49
CA SER A 74 11.67 5.79 32.13
C SER A 74 11.05 5.31 30.82
N THR A 75 11.83 4.77 29.87
CA THR A 75 11.34 4.40 28.53
C THR A 75 11.26 2.89 28.31
N ASN A 76 11.86 2.08 29.18
CA ASN A 76 11.99 0.63 29.01
C ASN A 76 10.63 -0.08 28.85
N GLN A 77 9.62 0.30 29.63
CA GLN A 77 8.29 -0.32 29.52
C GLN A 77 7.67 -0.03 28.15
N THR A 78 7.67 1.22 27.70
CA THR A 78 7.18 1.63 26.38
C THR A 78 7.86 0.86 25.24
N MET A 79 9.19 0.73 25.30
CA MET A 79 9.94 -0.02 24.29
C MET A 79 9.60 -1.52 24.30
N ARG A 80 9.48 -2.13 25.49
CA ARG A 80 9.13 -3.56 25.63
C ARG A 80 7.70 -3.85 25.16
N ASP A 81 6.74 -3.01 25.53
CA ASP A 81 5.35 -3.17 25.12
C ASP A 81 5.23 -3.08 23.59
N TYR A 82 5.92 -2.12 22.98
CA TYR A 82 5.99 -2.02 21.53
C TYR A 82 6.58 -3.27 20.87
N ILE A 83 7.72 -3.77 21.37
CA ILE A 83 8.36 -4.98 20.83
C ILE A 83 7.42 -6.18 20.94
N CYS A 84 6.69 -6.33 22.04
CA CYS A 84 5.71 -7.39 22.24
C CYS A 84 4.60 -7.33 21.18
N GLN A 85 3.99 -6.15 21.02
CA GLN A 85 2.91 -5.93 20.05
C GLN A 85 3.37 -6.16 18.60
N VAL A 86 4.61 -5.78 18.27
CA VAL A 86 5.18 -6.05 16.95
C VAL A 86 5.36 -7.54 16.73
N ASN A 87 5.89 -8.29 17.70
CA ASN A 87 6.03 -9.74 17.55
C ASN A 87 4.67 -10.42 17.38
N GLU A 88 3.68 -10.05 18.20
CA GLU A 88 2.31 -10.56 18.07
C GLU A 88 1.71 -10.27 16.68
N ALA A 89 1.96 -9.08 16.12
CA ALA A 89 1.48 -8.72 14.79
C ALA A 89 2.22 -9.45 13.64
N LEU A 90 3.46 -9.89 13.88
CA LEU A 90 4.29 -10.62 12.90
C LEU A 90 4.13 -12.15 12.99
N ASP A 91 3.62 -12.70 14.11
CA ASP A 91 3.48 -14.14 14.35
C ASP A 91 2.47 -14.85 13.43
N GLY A 92 1.86 -14.14 12.47
CA GLY A 92 1.18 -14.73 11.31
C GLY A 92 -0.14 -15.46 11.60
N ALA A 93 -0.58 -15.53 12.86
CA ALA A 93 -1.87 -16.11 13.24
C ALA A 93 -3.08 -15.33 12.66
N THR A 94 -2.85 -14.07 12.28
CA THR A 94 -3.79 -13.18 11.59
C THR A 94 -3.09 -12.58 10.38
N TYR A 95 -3.03 -13.35 9.29
CA TYR A 95 -2.37 -12.99 8.02
C TYR A 95 -2.82 -11.65 7.40
N THR A 96 -3.86 -11.00 7.92
CA THR A 96 -4.61 -9.94 7.24
C THR A 96 -4.88 -8.69 8.08
N ASN A 97 -4.04 -8.35 9.06
CA ASN A 97 -4.24 -7.09 9.80
C ASN A 97 -3.26 -5.98 9.40
N PHE A 98 -3.28 -5.60 8.12
CA PHE A 98 -2.58 -4.40 7.61
C PHE A 98 -2.85 -3.17 8.49
N THR A 99 -4.10 -2.99 8.90
CA THR A 99 -4.54 -1.89 9.76
C THR A 99 -3.82 -1.86 11.11
N LEU A 100 -3.70 -3.00 11.81
CA LEU A 100 -2.95 -3.12 13.05
C LEU A 100 -1.46 -2.81 12.83
N LYS A 101 -0.88 -3.38 11.78
CA LYS A 101 0.54 -3.16 11.45
C LYS A 101 0.83 -1.68 11.17
N ARG A 102 -0.07 -1.00 10.45
CA ARG A 102 -0.04 0.45 10.20
C ARG A 102 -0.18 1.25 11.50
N LYS A 103 -1.04 0.84 12.43
CA LYS A 103 -1.16 1.45 13.77
C LYS A 103 0.14 1.34 14.56
N LEU A 104 0.82 0.20 14.50
CA LEU A 104 2.12 0.01 15.16
C LEU A 104 3.21 0.88 14.54
N LEU A 105 3.25 1.05 13.21
CA LEU A 105 4.18 2.00 12.59
C LEU A 105 3.93 3.45 13.03
N ARG A 106 2.66 3.84 13.19
CA ARG A 106 2.28 5.16 13.74
C ARG A 106 2.68 5.29 15.22
N GLN A 107 2.43 4.27 16.02
CA GLN A 107 2.78 4.24 17.44
C GLN A 107 4.29 4.37 17.67
N PHE A 108 5.12 3.78 16.80
CA PHE A 108 6.56 3.98 16.83
C PHE A 108 6.95 5.47 16.74
N LYS A 109 6.37 6.22 15.79
CA LYS A 109 6.60 7.67 15.66
C LYS A 109 6.24 8.42 16.94
N LEU A 110 5.07 8.12 17.51
CA LEU A 110 4.59 8.78 18.74
C LEU A 110 5.47 8.44 19.95
N ASN A 111 5.85 7.18 20.11
CA ASN A 111 6.74 6.74 21.17
C ASN A 111 8.11 7.43 21.07
N ASN A 112 8.64 7.58 19.85
CA ASN A 112 9.93 8.25 19.63
C ASN A 112 9.90 9.72 20.01
N LEU A 113 8.81 10.42 19.67
CA LEU A 113 8.59 11.80 20.12
C LEU A 113 8.55 11.88 21.65
N HIS A 114 7.85 10.97 22.30
CA HIS A 114 7.79 10.92 23.76
C HIS A 114 9.16 10.65 24.39
N ILE A 115 9.93 9.71 23.85
CA ILE A 115 11.30 9.40 24.29
C ILE A 115 12.20 10.63 24.16
N GLU A 116 12.10 11.37 23.05
CA GLU A 116 12.91 12.57 22.83
C GLU A 116 12.53 13.70 23.79
N LEU A 117 11.23 13.87 24.10
CA LEU A 117 10.78 14.81 25.13
C LEU A 117 11.34 14.45 26.51
N LEU A 118 11.36 13.16 26.86
CA LEU A 118 11.96 12.67 28.11
C LEU A 118 13.48 12.87 28.11
N ARG A 119 14.17 12.61 27.00
CA ARG A 119 15.62 12.84 26.87
C ARG A 119 15.96 14.29 27.16
N ARG A 120 15.22 15.25 26.59
CA ARG A 120 15.43 16.70 26.85
C ARG A 120 15.32 17.07 28.33
N GLN A 121 14.50 16.35 29.09
CA GLN A 121 14.32 16.60 30.53
C GLN A 121 15.36 15.88 31.39
N LEU A 122 15.64 14.61 31.09
CA LEU A 122 16.42 13.71 31.95
C LEU A 122 17.90 13.62 31.56
N ALA A 123 18.23 13.91 30.30
CA ALA A 123 19.58 13.82 29.74
C ALA A 123 19.81 14.88 28.63
N PRO A 124 19.69 16.19 28.94
CA PRO A 124 19.74 17.25 27.94
C PRO A 124 21.05 17.32 27.16
N LEU A 125 22.16 16.86 27.76
CA LEU A 125 23.49 16.85 27.15
C LEU A 125 23.71 15.68 26.18
N GLN A 126 22.82 14.68 26.17
CA GLN A 126 22.91 13.62 25.18
C GLN A 126 22.46 14.12 23.80
N PRO A 127 23.05 13.59 22.71
CA PRO A 127 22.56 13.87 21.37
C PRO A 127 21.13 13.34 21.20
N GLU A 128 20.40 13.92 20.25
CA GLU A 128 19.08 13.43 19.83
C GLU A 128 19.20 12.01 19.26
N PHE A 129 18.22 11.18 19.57
CA PHE A 129 18.13 9.84 19.01
C PHE A 129 17.65 9.91 17.57
N ASN A 130 18.42 9.33 16.64
CA ASN A 130 18.03 9.24 15.24
C ASN A 130 17.04 8.09 15.03
N PHE A 131 15.76 8.39 15.24
CA PHE A 131 14.64 7.47 15.02
C PHE A 131 14.06 7.52 13.59
N GLN A 132 14.75 8.20 12.66
CA GLN A 132 14.19 8.50 11.35
C GLN A 132 13.79 7.23 10.61
N LEU A 133 12.50 7.14 10.27
CA LEU A 133 11.96 6.12 9.38
C LEU A 133 12.44 6.48 7.97
N ILE A 134 11.81 7.42 7.29
CA ILE A 134 12.32 7.94 6.01
C ILE A 134 13.18 9.18 6.28
N SER A 135 14.37 9.25 5.70
CA SER A 135 15.28 10.37 5.93
C SER A 135 14.81 11.65 5.24
N ASP A 136 15.15 12.78 5.86
CA ASP A 136 14.94 14.10 5.25
C ASP A 136 15.72 14.24 3.94
N GLU A 137 16.90 13.65 3.87
CA GLU A 137 17.77 13.57 2.70
C GLU A 137 17.11 12.80 1.56
N PHE A 138 16.34 11.77 1.86
CA PHE A 138 15.58 11.04 0.85
C PHE A 138 14.47 11.91 0.25
N TYR A 139 13.69 12.61 1.07
CA TYR A 139 12.67 13.55 0.58
C TYR A 139 13.24 14.74 -0.19
N LYS A 140 14.40 15.26 0.21
CA LYS A 140 15.00 16.48 -0.36
C LYS A 140 15.91 16.21 -1.55
N SER A 141 16.57 15.06 -1.58
CA SER A 141 17.66 14.78 -2.53
C SER A 141 17.67 13.36 -3.10
N GLN A 142 16.65 12.54 -2.80
CA GLN A 142 16.56 11.12 -3.22
C GLN A 142 17.78 10.29 -2.82
N LYS A 143 18.53 10.73 -1.80
CA LYS A 143 19.71 10.03 -1.32
C LYS A 143 19.29 9.02 -0.27
N ASN A 144 19.43 7.74 -0.58
CA ASN A 144 19.14 6.66 0.35
C ASN A 144 20.23 6.58 1.41
N ILE A 145 19.88 6.77 2.68
CA ILE A 145 20.83 6.69 3.78
C ILE A 145 20.34 5.78 4.93
N THR A 146 19.08 5.36 4.94
CA THR A 146 18.52 4.45 5.94
C THR A 146 18.04 3.13 5.33
N GLU A 147 17.83 2.11 6.17
CA GLU A 147 17.19 0.85 5.77
C GLU A 147 15.74 1.07 5.26
N PHE A 148 15.05 2.05 5.83
CA PHE A 148 13.70 2.45 5.41
C PHE A 148 13.68 3.16 4.06
N ASP A 149 14.66 4.02 3.76
CA ASP A 149 14.76 4.64 2.43
C ASP A 149 14.88 3.56 1.35
N ASN A 150 15.73 2.55 1.60
CA ASN A 150 15.90 1.42 0.69
C ASN A 150 14.62 0.58 0.56
N LEU A 151 13.92 0.35 1.68
CA LEU A 151 12.64 -0.35 1.68
C LEU A 151 11.59 0.41 0.86
N TYR A 152 11.52 1.74 0.99
CA TYR A 152 10.58 2.58 0.27
C TYR A 152 10.90 2.67 -1.23
N VAL A 153 12.19 2.77 -1.60
CA VAL A 153 12.62 2.69 -3.01
C VAL A 153 12.23 1.35 -3.64
N HIS A 154 12.42 0.25 -2.91
CA HIS A 154 12.00 -1.06 -3.39
C HIS A 154 10.49 -1.12 -3.61
N PHE A 155 9.70 -0.62 -2.66
CA PHE A 155 8.24 -0.51 -2.79
C PHE A 155 7.84 0.28 -4.04
N MET A 156 8.34 1.50 -4.21
CA MET A 156 8.01 2.34 -5.36
C MET A 156 8.33 1.66 -6.69
N ARG A 157 9.50 1.00 -6.77
CA ARG A 157 9.92 0.30 -7.97
C ARG A 157 9.02 -0.88 -8.30
N GLU A 158 8.74 -1.75 -7.33
CA GLU A 158 7.90 -2.93 -7.55
C GLU A 158 6.45 -2.55 -7.86
N PHE A 159 5.94 -1.49 -7.21
CA PHE A 159 4.63 -0.94 -7.51
C PHE A 159 4.58 -0.45 -8.96
N ALA A 160 5.54 0.38 -9.38
CA ALA A 160 5.60 0.89 -10.75
C ALA A 160 5.71 -0.24 -11.79
N VAL A 161 6.48 -1.29 -11.50
CA VAL A 161 6.57 -2.47 -12.38
C VAL A 161 5.22 -3.19 -12.45
N ALA A 162 4.53 -3.39 -11.33
CA ALA A 162 3.21 -4.02 -11.32
C ALA A 162 2.18 -3.19 -12.10
N SER A 163 2.17 -1.87 -11.91
CA SER A 163 1.28 -0.95 -12.64
C SER A 163 1.55 -0.94 -14.14
N GLN A 164 2.82 -0.93 -14.56
CA GLN A 164 3.17 -0.99 -15.99
C GLN A 164 2.72 -2.32 -16.62
N GLN A 165 2.92 -3.44 -15.91
CA GLN A 165 2.50 -4.74 -16.40
C GLN A 165 0.98 -4.84 -16.57
N LEU A 166 0.21 -4.24 -15.66
CA LEU A 166 -1.24 -4.12 -15.81
C LEU A 166 -1.55 -3.32 -17.08
N TRP A 167 -0.97 -2.12 -17.23
CA TRP A 167 -1.19 -1.26 -18.39
C TRP A 167 -0.90 -1.94 -19.73
N ASP A 168 0.16 -2.74 -19.81
CA ASP A 168 0.56 -3.45 -21.03
C ASP A 168 -0.42 -4.58 -21.42
N GLN A 169 -1.28 -5.02 -20.51
CA GLN A 169 -2.17 -6.18 -20.67
C GLN A 169 -3.65 -5.81 -20.82
N LEU A 170 -4.04 -4.60 -20.41
CA LEU A 170 -5.44 -4.15 -20.43
C LEU A 170 -6.02 -4.02 -21.85
N SER A 171 -7.27 -4.44 -21.99
CA SER A 171 -8.09 -4.21 -23.19
C SER A 171 -8.93 -2.92 -23.05
N GLU A 172 -9.29 -2.28 -24.17
CA GLU A 172 -10.10 -1.03 -24.19
C GLU A 172 -11.37 -1.10 -23.33
N PRO A 173 -12.19 -2.18 -23.34
CA PRO A 173 -13.40 -2.26 -22.52
C PRO A 173 -13.12 -2.22 -21.01
N THR A 174 -11.99 -2.76 -20.56
CA THR A 174 -11.64 -2.76 -19.13
C THR A 174 -11.11 -1.40 -18.66
N VAL A 175 -10.56 -0.61 -19.56
CA VAL A 175 -10.13 0.76 -19.24
C VAL A 175 -11.32 1.60 -18.78
N GLU A 176 -12.48 1.47 -19.44
CA GLU A 176 -13.70 2.18 -19.04
C GLU A 176 -14.25 1.68 -17.69
N GLU A 177 -14.23 0.36 -17.45
CA GLU A 177 -14.73 -0.22 -16.19
C GLU A 177 -13.83 0.06 -14.97
N GLN A 178 -12.52 0.23 -15.18
CA GLN A 178 -11.52 0.44 -14.12
C GLN A 178 -10.96 1.87 -14.11
N GLN A 179 -11.68 2.82 -14.73
CA GLN A 179 -11.20 4.18 -14.97
C GLN A 179 -10.63 4.86 -13.72
N GLU A 180 -11.33 4.80 -12.59
CA GLU A 180 -10.90 5.45 -11.33
C GLU A 180 -9.57 4.90 -10.80
N MET A 181 -9.37 3.58 -10.84
CA MET A 181 -8.12 2.96 -10.43
C MET A 181 -6.97 3.37 -11.35
N LEU A 182 -7.25 3.37 -12.65
CA LEU A 182 -6.26 3.69 -13.68
C LEU A 182 -5.84 5.16 -13.67
N GLU A 183 -6.78 6.07 -13.42
CA GLU A 183 -6.50 7.49 -13.18
C GLU A 183 -5.56 7.66 -11.98
N LEU A 184 -5.84 7.00 -10.86
CA LEU A 184 -4.97 7.08 -9.69
C LEU A 184 -3.57 6.49 -9.94
N LEU A 185 -3.46 5.39 -10.68
CA LEU A 185 -2.17 4.83 -11.09
C LEU A 185 -1.37 5.76 -12.01
N ASP A 186 -2.06 6.46 -12.91
CA ASP A 186 -1.47 7.46 -13.79
C ASP A 186 -0.98 8.69 -13.01
N GLU A 187 -1.76 9.18 -12.05
CA GLU A 187 -1.36 10.25 -11.12
C GLU A 187 -0.12 9.86 -10.31
N ILE A 188 -0.11 8.66 -9.71
CA ILE A 188 1.06 8.11 -9.00
C ILE A 188 2.28 8.09 -9.91
N SER A 189 2.13 7.71 -11.17
CA SER A 189 3.26 7.61 -12.12
C SER A 189 3.88 8.97 -12.44
N LYS A 190 3.06 10.02 -12.53
CA LYS A 190 3.45 11.38 -12.92
C LYS A 190 3.98 12.19 -11.76
N GLU A 191 3.50 11.94 -10.54
CA GLU A 191 3.87 12.71 -9.35
C GLU A 191 5.37 12.57 -9.03
N GLN A 192 6.05 13.72 -8.95
CA GLN A 192 7.48 13.85 -8.69
C GLN A 192 7.77 14.23 -7.23
N GLU A 193 6.83 14.93 -6.57
CA GLU A 193 6.93 15.26 -5.17
C GLU A 193 6.61 14.03 -4.32
N LEU A 194 7.64 13.48 -3.68
CA LEU A 194 7.53 12.25 -2.89
C LEU A 194 6.45 12.31 -1.80
N ARG A 195 6.19 13.49 -1.23
CA ARG A 195 5.15 13.67 -0.21
C ARG A 195 3.75 13.52 -0.77
N GLU A 196 3.49 14.09 -1.94
CA GLU A 196 2.20 13.95 -2.62
C GLU A 196 2.06 12.52 -3.17
N LYS A 197 3.15 11.94 -3.69
CA LYS A 197 3.17 10.54 -4.12
C LYS A 197 2.80 9.57 -3.00
N ASP A 198 3.27 9.82 -1.78
CA ASP A 198 2.94 9.02 -0.58
C ASP A 198 1.44 9.07 -0.25
N LYS A 199 0.79 10.21 -0.47
CA LYS A 199 -0.67 10.33 -0.28
C LYS A 199 -1.43 9.51 -1.32
N LEU A 200 -1.01 9.57 -2.59
CA LEU A 200 -1.63 8.82 -3.67
C LEU A 200 -1.47 7.30 -3.47
N TYR A 201 -0.31 6.84 -3.00
CA TYR A 201 -0.15 5.44 -2.61
C TYR A 201 -1.12 5.03 -1.49
N ASP A 202 -1.27 5.88 -0.48
CA ASP A 202 -2.18 5.62 0.63
C ASP A 202 -3.65 5.57 0.21
N GLU A 203 -4.05 6.47 -0.68
CA GLU A 203 -5.37 6.50 -1.28
C GLU A 203 -5.65 5.20 -2.04
N PHE A 204 -4.70 4.78 -2.90
CA PHE A 204 -4.81 3.54 -3.65
C PHE A 204 -4.96 2.33 -2.73
N ILE A 205 -4.12 2.23 -1.71
CA ILE A 205 -4.13 1.13 -0.73
C ILE A 205 -5.47 1.09 0.02
N ALA A 206 -6.01 2.25 0.41
CA ALA A 206 -7.24 2.33 1.17
C ALA A 206 -8.48 2.00 0.32
N MET A 207 -8.55 2.53 -0.90
CA MET A 207 -9.69 2.35 -1.80
C MET A 207 -9.74 0.95 -2.42
N PHE A 208 -8.60 0.44 -2.88
CA PHE A 208 -8.58 -0.75 -3.74
C PHE A 208 -8.07 -2.03 -3.08
N LEU A 209 -7.26 -1.94 -2.01
CA LEU A 209 -6.65 -3.14 -1.41
C LEU A 209 -7.33 -3.56 -0.10
N PHE A 210 -7.33 -2.70 0.92
CA PHE A 210 -7.70 -3.12 2.29
C PHE A 210 -9.02 -2.54 2.81
N LYS A 211 -9.73 -1.71 2.02
CA LYS A 211 -11.02 -1.08 2.38
C LYS A 211 -11.00 -0.52 3.81
N ILE A 212 -10.02 0.34 4.06
CA ILE A 212 -9.79 0.95 5.37
C ILE A 212 -10.96 1.90 5.67
N PRO A 213 -11.61 1.82 6.86
CA PRO A 213 -12.66 2.77 7.22
C PRO A 213 -12.17 4.22 7.14
N GLU A 214 -12.99 5.10 6.58
CA GLU A 214 -12.70 6.53 6.34
C GLU A 214 -12.24 7.27 7.61
N ASP A 215 -12.75 6.84 8.77
CA ASP A 215 -12.39 7.32 10.10
C ASP A 215 -10.89 7.16 10.43
N GLU A 216 -10.24 6.11 9.90
CA GLU A 216 -8.81 5.84 10.10
C GLU A 216 -7.88 6.57 9.10
N LEU A 217 -8.46 7.05 7.99
CA LEU A 217 -7.82 7.97 7.04
C LEU A 217 -7.78 9.38 7.62
N GLN A 218 -8.90 9.88 8.17
CA GLN A 218 -9.02 11.23 8.73
C GLN A 218 -8.18 11.46 10.00
N ALA A 219 -7.94 10.42 10.82
CA ALA A 219 -7.04 10.51 11.97
C ALA A 219 -5.58 10.87 11.59
N LYS A 220 -5.24 10.88 10.29
CA LYS A 220 -3.93 11.22 9.73
C LYS A 220 -3.78 12.74 9.44
N GLU A 221 -4.86 13.49 9.25
CA GLU A 221 -4.77 14.92 8.90
C GLU A 221 -4.44 15.83 10.10
N LEU A 222 -4.50 15.32 11.33
CA LEU A 222 -4.38 16.12 12.54
C LEU A 222 -2.96 16.24 13.13
N TYR A 223 -1.92 15.61 12.53
CA TYR A 223 -0.55 15.64 13.08
C TYR A 223 0.57 15.59 12.04
#